data_AF-A0A538EMI3-F1
#
_entry.id   AF-A0A538EMI3-F1
#
_cell.length_a   1.000
_cell.length_b   1.000
_cell.length_c   1.000
_cell.angle_alpha   90.00
_cell.angle_beta   90.00
_cell.angle_gamma   90.00
#
_symmetry.space_group_name_H-M   'P 1'
#
loop_
_entity.id
_entity.type
_entity.pdbx_description
1 polymer ?
#
loop_
_entity_poly.entity_id
_entity_poly.type
_entity_poly.pdbx_seq_one_letter_code
_entity_poly.pdbx_strand_id
1 'polypeptide(L)'
;MLTLGAGLLAIWLDTRFPGLRPKTAAQGLIHAAVGVFAMLGAAGLLALIYGIPQWAWMTVLLTVFLPSLVYALLAGFWMLRALANLTFAGR
;
A
#
# COMPACT_ATOMS: atom_id res chain seq x y z
N MET A 1 -9.72 -12.75 4.05
CA MET A 1 -8.90 -12.07 5.09
C MET A 1 -7.53 -11.61 4.57
N LEU A 2 -7.39 -11.29 3.27
CA LEU A 2 -6.10 -10.83 2.71
C LEU A 2 -5.76 -9.40 3.15
N THR A 3 -6.76 -8.53 3.23
CA THR A 3 -6.60 -7.13 3.67
C THR A 3 -6.07 -7.02 5.09
N LEU A 4 -6.54 -7.90 6.01
CA LEU A 4 -6.03 -7.94 7.38
C LEU A 4 -4.55 -8.37 7.41
N GLY A 5 -4.21 -9.43 6.68
CA GLY A 5 -2.81 -9.88 6.57
C GLY A 5 -1.91 -8.80 5.97
N ALA A 6 -2.35 -8.15 4.90
CA ALA A 6 -1.63 -7.05 4.27
C ALA A 6 -1.47 -5.85 5.21
N GLY A 7 -2.49 -5.52 6.00
CA GLY A 7 -2.44 -4.48 7.03
C GLY A 7 -1.42 -4.79 8.12
N LEU A 8 -1.41 -6.03 8.62
CA LEU A 8 -0.41 -6.49 9.59
C LEU A 8 1.02 -6.40 9.02
N LEU A 9 1.21 -6.81 7.75
CA LEU A 9 2.49 -6.67 7.07
C LEU A 9 2.90 -5.20 6.90
N ALA A 10 1.97 -4.32 6.55
CA ALA A 10 2.24 -2.88 6.45
C ALA A 10 2.67 -2.28 7.79
N ILE A 11 1.98 -2.62 8.90
CA ILE A 11 2.37 -2.19 10.25
C ILE A 11 3.75 -2.75 10.63
N TRP A 12 3.99 -4.03 10.34
CA TRP A 12 5.28 -4.66 10.59
C TRP A 12 6.39 -3.97 9.80
N LEU A 13 6.18 -3.63 8.52
CA LEU A 13 7.16 -2.89 7.71
C LEU A 13 7.44 -1.50 8.28
N ASP A 14 6.40 -0.74 8.65
CA ASP A 14 6.56 0.61 9.21
C ASP A 14 7.33 0.61 10.54
N THR A 15 7.17 -0.44 11.35
CA THR A 15 7.85 -0.59 12.65
C THR A 15 9.26 -1.18 12.50
N ARG A 16 9.45 -2.14 11.59
CA ARG A 16 10.73 -2.81 11.35
C ARG A 16 11.75 -1.92 10.64
N PHE A 17 11.28 -1.04 9.75
CA PHE A 17 12.10 -0.18 8.89
C PHE A 17 11.71 1.30 9.01
N PRO A 18 11.89 1.92 10.18
CA PRO A 18 11.47 3.31 10.41
C PRO A 18 12.19 4.32 9.50
N GLY A 19 13.37 3.98 8.98
CA GLY A 19 14.12 4.82 8.04
C GLY A 19 13.49 4.97 6.65
N LEU A 20 12.52 4.12 6.28
CA LEU A 20 11.80 4.21 5.01
C LEU A 20 10.67 5.24 5.03
N ARG A 21 10.36 5.80 6.20
CA ARG A 21 9.27 6.75 6.36
C ARG A 21 9.54 8.04 5.57
N PRO A 22 8.52 8.59 4.90
CA PRO A 22 8.60 9.90 4.27
C PRO A 22 9.02 10.97 5.29
N LYS A 23 9.94 11.84 4.91
CA LYS A 23 10.44 12.92 5.78
C LYS A 23 9.54 14.16 5.71
N THR A 24 8.78 14.32 4.63
CA THR A 24 7.87 15.44 4.42
C THR A 24 6.45 14.98 4.12
N ALA A 25 5.46 15.83 4.41
CA ALA A 25 4.07 15.54 4.09
C ALA A 25 3.84 15.36 2.58
N ALA A 26 4.53 16.15 1.75
CA ALA A 26 4.48 16.02 0.30
C ALA A 26 4.98 14.65 -0.19
N GLN A 27 6.06 14.13 0.39
CA GLN A 27 6.53 12.77 0.10
C GLN A 27 5.49 11.72 0.52
N GLY A 28 4.87 11.89 1.69
CA GLY A 28 3.77 11.03 2.15
C GLY A 28 2.60 10.99 1.16
N LEU A 29 2.20 12.15 0.64
CA LEU A 29 1.15 12.27 -0.38
C LEU A 29 1.53 11.59 -1.69
N ILE A 30 2.78 11.75 -2.17
CA ILE A 30 3.28 11.09 -3.39
C ILE A 30 3.20 9.57 -3.23
N HIS A 31 3.68 9.04 -2.10
CA HIS A 31 3.61 7.60 -1.83
C HIS A 31 2.17 7.09 -1.77
N ALA A 32 1.26 7.86 -1.15
CA ALA A 32 -0.16 7.50 -1.11
C ALA A 32 -0.78 7.46 -2.51
N ALA A 33 -0.50 8.47 -3.34
CA ALA A 33 -0.96 8.49 -4.73
C ALA A 33 -0.43 7.29 -5.53
N VAL A 34 0.89 7.04 -5.45
CA VAL A 34 1.52 5.87 -6.10
C VAL A 34 0.91 4.57 -5.61
N GLY A 35 0.67 4.44 -4.30
CA GLY A 35 0.01 3.26 -3.72
C GLY A 35 -1.40 3.04 -4.27
N VAL A 36 -2.20 4.10 -4.41
CA VAL A 36 -3.54 4.03 -5.00
C VAL A 36 -3.47 3.58 -6.46
N PHE A 37 -2.60 4.17 -7.28
CA PHE A 37 -2.47 3.79 -8.69
C PHE A 37 -1.91 2.37 -8.85
N ALA A 38 -0.96 1.95 -8.02
CA ALA A 38 -0.43 0.59 -8.02
C ALA A 38 -1.52 -0.44 -7.66
N MET A 39 -2.36 -0.12 -6.67
CA MET A 39 -3.48 -0.97 -6.28
C MET A 39 -4.54 -1.04 -7.38
N LEU A 40 -4.90 0.09 -7.98
CA LEU A 40 -5.86 0.16 -9.08
C LEU A 40 -5.36 -0.64 -10.30
N GLY A 41 -4.09 -0.47 -10.66
CA GLY A 41 -3.45 -1.22 -11.74
C GLY A 41 -3.41 -2.72 -11.47
N ALA A 42 -3.07 -3.13 -10.25
CA ALA A 42 -3.05 -4.54 -9.87
C ALA A 42 -4.45 -5.17 -9.86
N ALA A 43 -5.46 -4.45 -9.38
CA ALA A 43 -6.86 -4.89 -9.43
C ALA A 43 -7.35 -5.00 -10.88
N GLY A 44 -7.02 -4.02 -11.72
CA GLY A 44 -7.32 -4.04 -13.16
C GLY A 44 -6.66 -5.22 -13.86
N LEU A 45 -5.40 -5.51 -13.56
CA LEU A 45 -4.69 -6.67 -14.10
C LEU A 45 -5.38 -7.98 -13.74
N LEU A 46 -5.78 -8.17 -12.48
CA LEU A 46 -6.53 -9.37 -12.05
C LEU A 46 -7.85 -9.54 -12.80
N ALA A 47 -8.53 -8.45 -13.13
CA ALA A 47 -9.75 -8.48 -13.94
C ALA A 47 -9.46 -8.83 -15.41
N LEU A 48 -8.38 -8.29 -15.97
CA LEU A 48 -7.95 -8.55 -17.36
C LEU A 48 -7.55 -10.01 -17.61
N ILE A 49 -6.93 -10.65 -16.62
CA ILE A 49 -6.46 -12.04 -16.73
C ILE A 49 -7.49 -13.06 -16.24
N TYR A 50 -8.76 -12.67 -16.14
CA TYR A 50 -9.81 -13.59 -15.72
C TYR A 50 -9.91 -14.79 -16.67
N GLY A 51 -10.05 -16.00 -16.10
CA GLY A 51 -10.16 -17.25 -16.87
C GLY A 51 -8.85 -17.97 -17.19
N ILE A 52 -7.69 -17.43 -16.80
CA ILE A 52 -6.41 -18.17 -16.87
C ILE A 52 -6.38 -19.31 -15.83
N PRO A 53 -5.46 -20.30 -15.97
CA PRO A 53 -5.30 -21.36 -14.99
C PRO A 53 -5.10 -20.83 -13.56
N GLN A 54 -5.72 -21.48 -12.57
CA GLN A 54 -5.73 -21.03 -11.17
C GLN A 54 -4.33 -20.76 -10.60
N TRP A 55 -3.34 -21.59 -10.92
CA TRP A 55 -1.97 -21.40 -10.45
C TRP A 55 -1.34 -20.10 -10.98
N ALA A 56 -1.63 -19.73 -12.22
CA ALA A 56 -1.14 -18.51 -12.85
C ALA A 56 -1.83 -17.28 -12.23
N TRP A 57 -3.14 -17.38 -12.01
CA TRP A 57 -3.90 -16.33 -11.33
C TRP A 57 -3.41 -16.10 -9.89
N MET A 58 -3.18 -17.17 -9.13
CA MET A 58 -2.62 -17.09 -7.77
C MET A 58 -1.22 -16.47 -7.77
N THR A 59 -0.41 -16.76 -8.78
CA THR A 59 0.91 -16.13 -8.93
C THR A 59 0.76 -14.61 -9.02
N VAL A 60 -0.12 -14.10 -9.89
CA VAL A 60 -0.33 -12.64 -10.03
C VAL A 60 -0.94 -12.04 -8.76
N LEU A 61 -1.87 -12.73 -8.11
CA LEU A 61 -2.43 -12.25 -6.84
C LEU A 61 -1.34 -12.08 -5.78
N LEU A 62 -0.43 -13.05 -5.65
CA LEU A 62 0.57 -13.04 -4.58
C LEU A 62 1.78 -12.15 -4.90
N THR A 63 2.18 -12.02 -6.17
CA THR A 63 3.40 -11.28 -6.55
C THR A 63 3.12 -9.85 -7.03
N VAL A 64 1.88 -9.54 -7.43
CA VAL A 64 1.51 -8.20 -7.91
C VAL A 64 0.48 -7.57 -7.00
N PHE A 65 -0.67 -8.22 -6.80
CA PHE A 65 -1.78 -7.62 -6.06
C PHE A 65 -1.46 -7.45 -4.57
N LEU A 66 -0.94 -8.49 -3.92
CA LEU A 66 -0.63 -8.45 -2.51
C LEU A 66 0.44 -7.38 -2.18
N PRO A 67 1.58 -7.27 -2.90
CA PRO A 67 2.54 -6.19 -2.66
C PRO A 67 1.96 -4.79 -2.88
N SER A 68 1.15 -4.60 -3.94
CA SER A 68 0.46 -3.32 -4.18
C SER A 68 -0.49 -2.96 -3.03
N LEU A 69 -1.24 -3.95 -2.51
CA LEU A 69 -2.15 -3.75 -1.38
C LEU A 69 -1.37 -3.39 -0.09
N VAL A 70 -0.31 -4.14 0.22
CA VAL A 70 0.56 -3.85 1.39
C VAL A 70 1.12 -2.44 1.28
N TYR A 71 1.63 -2.07 0.10
CA TYR A 71 2.23 -0.76 -0.13
C TYR A 71 1.21 0.37 -0.03
N ALA A 72 0.01 0.21 -0.60
CA ALA A 72 -1.06 1.19 -0.50
C ALA A 72 -1.48 1.45 0.96
N LEU A 73 -1.59 0.40 1.77
CA LEU A 73 -1.90 0.51 3.20
C LEU A 73 -0.76 1.19 3.98
N LEU A 74 0.49 0.81 3.71
CA LEU A 74 1.68 1.43 4.31
C LEU A 74 1.77 2.92 4.00
N ALA A 75 1.59 3.29 2.73
CA ALA A 75 1.59 4.69 2.30
C ALA A 75 0.41 5.46 2.90
N GLY A 76 -0.76 4.83 3.03
CA GLY A 76 -1.90 5.38 3.75
C GLY A 76 -1.58 5.70 5.21
N PHE A 77 -0.88 4.81 5.93
CA PHE A 77 -0.44 5.09 7.31
C PHE A 77 0.52 6.27 7.39
N TRP A 78 1.45 6.40 6.44
CA TRP A 78 2.35 7.55 6.39
C TRP A 78 1.61 8.86 6.13
N MET A 79 0.63 8.85 5.23
CA MET A 79 -0.19 10.02 4.95
C MET A 79 -1.05 10.44 6.14
N LEU A 80 -1.70 9.48 6.81
CA LEU A 80 -2.48 9.75 8.03
C LEU A 80 -1.60 10.36 9.13
N ARG A 81 -0.38 9.85 9.32
CA ARG A 81 0.61 10.41 10.25
C ARG A 81 1.01 11.83 9.85
N ALA A 82 1.28 12.08 8.57
CA ALA A 82 1.62 13.40 8.07
C ALA A 82 0.50 14.41 8.31
N LEU A 83 -0.75 14.03 8.01
CA LEU A 83 -1.94 14.85 8.27
C LEU A 83 -2.11 15.14 9.77
N ALA A 84 -1.95 14.13 10.63
CA ALA A 84 -2.01 14.31 12.08
C ALA A 84 -0.96 15.35 12.53
N ASN A 85 0.29 15.22 12.09
CA ASN A 85 1.37 16.14 12.44
C ASN A 85 1.10 17.57 11.97
N LEU A 86 0.57 17.77 10.76
CA LEU A 86 0.18 19.09 10.26
C LEU A 86 -0.94 19.71 11.11
N THR A 87 -1.92 18.90 11.52
CA THR A 87 -3.04 19.36 12.34
C THR A 87 -2.59 19.80 13.73
N PHE A 88 -1.60 19.12 14.32
CA PHE A 88 -1.01 19.51 15.60
C PHE A 88 -0.06 20.71 15.50
N ALA A 89 0.69 20.87 14.40
CA ALA A 89 1.57 22.01 14.19
C ALA A 89 0.83 23.35 13.95
N GLY A 90 -0.44 23.28 13.55
CA GLY A 90 -1.29 24.47 13.37
C GLY A 90 -2.05 24.91 14.63
N ARG A 91 -1.89 24.21 15.77
CA ARG A 91 -2.42 24.61 17.08
C ARG A 91 -1.32 25.23 17.92
#